data_AF-A2QSS8-F1
#
_entry.id   AF-A2QSS8-F1
#
_cell.length_a   1.000
_cell.length_b   1.000
_cell.length_c   1.000
_cell.angle_alpha   90.00
_cell.angle_beta   90.00
_cell.angle_gamma   90.00
#
_symmetry.space_group_name_H-M   'P 1'
#
loop_
_entity.id
_entity.type
_entity.pdbx_description
1 polymer ?
#
loop_
_entity_poly.entity_id
_entity_poly.type
_entity_poly.pdbx_seq_one_letter_code
_entity_poly.pdbx_strand_id
1 'polypeptide(L)'
;MSNQSLLQYLSVALPAIPIQGAAPSRNTTNPRYGAGDISQVVDWPEFNYATIIQRYGGILNSKQIVSDPFRSPPAAIRDEPHFHLRFAELLQPRVRRALRAGFEELAPRLQQLNLVPITFDGGGSAAYVDQFRPDTAFVVVGGTYADSTNRAPGDMKVSWKWRSDYRHSQNAFFQEQYKQVLAQVNFYMGQHKARHGFVLTNTELVAIKRIDTNGRLAVSSAIPWTAGGHGQLTVLMGICLVEIPIQAGHAGPELSQYIFLRILHSLVWRVSLRPPARLSWWLLLDCSLYCSVPEYLLQIACIRLLRFLSRGIPEYRSALVSPMVLSLRIASRQPVLPIVNLEKRTIAQAGEGLEKLPKLRCHKFHPSKQSLN
;
A
#
# COMPACT_ATOMS: atom_id res chain seq x y z
N MET A 1 -30.90 2.90 26.00
CA MET A 1 -30.25 2.25 24.84
C MET A 1 -29.11 1.40 25.37
N SER A 2 -29.01 0.13 24.96
CA SER A 2 -27.92 -0.76 25.39
C SER A 2 -26.60 -0.35 24.74
N ASN A 3 -25.54 -0.24 25.55
CA ASN A 3 -24.17 -0.17 25.06
C ASN A 3 -23.61 -1.58 24.86
N GLN A 4 -22.70 -1.69 23.90
CA GLN A 4 -21.93 -2.90 23.63
C GLN A 4 -20.50 -2.51 23.27
N SER A 5 -19.57 -3.46 23.31
CA SER A 5 -18.23 -3.23 22.78
C SER A 5 -18.26 -2.94 21.28
N LEU A 6 -17.27 -2.20 20.78
CA LEU A 6 -17.08 -1.98 19.35
C LEU A 6 -16.88 -3.31 18.61
N LEU A 7 -16.27 -4.30 19.26
CA LEU A 7 -16.17 -5.67 18.75
C LEU A 7 -17.56 -6.28 18.50
N GLN A 8 -18.44 -6.26 19.50
CA GLN A 8 -19.81 -6.78 19.37
C GLN A 8 -20.59 -6.04 18.29
N TYR A 9 -20.43 -4.71 18.23
CA TYR A 9 -21.04 -3.87 17.20
C TYR A 9 -20.61 -4.26 15.78
N LEU A 10 -19.32 -4.53 15.57
CA LEU A 10 -18.79 -4.96 14.28
C LEU A 10 -19.06 -6.44 13.98
N SER A 11 -19.33 -7.26 14.99
CA SER A 11 -19.57 -8.71 14.82
C SER A 11 -21.01 -9.05 14.40
N VAL A 12 -21.86 -8.05 14.16
CA VAL A 12 -23.26 -8.26 13.75
C VAL A 12 -23.33 -8.74 12.30
N ALA A 13 -24.12 -9.80 12.07
CA ALA A 13 -24.46 -10.27 10.72
C ALA A 13 -25.35 -9.25 9.99
N LEU A 14 -25.04 -8.98 8.72
CA LEU A 14 -25.93 -8.17 7.88
C LEU A 14 -27.16 -9.02 7.48
N PRO A 15 -28.37 -8.43 7.41
CA PRO A 15 -29.54 -9.15 6.94
C PRO A 15 -29.37 -9.53 5.47
N ALA A 16 -29.81 -10.74 5.10
CA ALA A 16 -29.78 -11.19 3.72
C ALA A 16 -30.62 -10.25 2.84
N ILE A 17 -30.09 -9.89 1.67
CA ILE A 17 -30.79 -9.03 0.72
C ILE A 17 -31.54 -9.91 -0.29
N PRO A 18 -32.88 -9.86 -0.35
CA PRO A 18 -33.65 -10.62 -1.33
C PRO A 18 -33.31 -10.19 -2.76
N ILE A 19 -33.36 -11.14 -3.69
CA ILE A 19 -33.14 -10.88 -5.13
C ILE A 19 -34.47 -11.10 -5.85
N GLN A 20 -34.86 -10.14 -6.70
CA GLN A 20 -36.10 -10.24 -7.48
C GLN A 20 -35.87 -9.79 -8.92
N GLY A 21 -36.12 -10.67 -9.89
CA GLY A 21 -36.03 -10.33 -11.32
C GLY A 21 -34.61 -9.98 -11.79
N ALA A 22 -33.58 -10.56 -11.17
CA ALA A 22 -32.20 -10.36 -11.60
C ALA A 22 -31.93 -11.02 -12.95
N ALA A 23 -31.23 -10.29 -13.83
CA ALA A 23 -30.78 -10.79 -15.12
C ALA A 23 -29.24 -10.86 -15.17
N PRO A 24 -28.65 -11.93 -15.72
CA PRO A 24 -27.23 -11.98 -15.99
C PRO A 24 -26.79 -10.79 -16.86
N SER A 25 -25.66 -10.19 -16.51
CA SER A 25 -25.06 -9.08 -17.27
C SER A 25 -23.55 -9.09 -17.09
N ARG A 26 -22.84 -8.41 -17.98
CA ARG A 26 -21.38 -8.31 -17.92
C ARG A 26 -20.94 -7.16 -17.01
N ASN A 27 -19.71 -7.25 -16.50
CA ASN A 27 -19.06 -6.10 -15.89
C ASN A 27 -18.75 -5.03 -16.95
N THR A 28 -18.78 -3.77 -16.52
CA THR A 28 -18.39 -2.65 -17.38
C THR A 28 -16.92 -2.76 -17.75
N THR A 29 -16.62 -2.56 -19.03
CA THR A 29 -15.24 -2.53 -19.56
C THR A 29 -14.79 -1.09 -19.74
N ASN A 30 -13.49 -0.83 -19.59
CA ASN A 30 -12.90 0.48 -19.84
C ASN A 30 -11.57 0.33 -20.60
N PRO A 31 -11.22 1.22 -21.55
CA PRO A 31 -9.93 1.13 -22.23
C PRO A 31 -8.71 1.40 -21.33
N ARG A 32 -8.91 1.96 -20.12
CA ARG A 32 -7.82 2.28 -19.17
C ARG A 32 -7.44 1.12 -18.25
N TYR A 33 -8.29 0.11 -18.13
CA TYR A 33 -8.01 -1.08 -17.33
C TYR A 33 -8.77 -2.30 -17.87
N GLY A 34 -8.15 -3.46 -17.82
CA GLY A 34 -8.74 -4.71 -18.27
C GLY A 34 -8.24 -5.91 -17.49
N ALA A 35 -8.93 -7.05 -17.65
CA ALA A 35 -8.55 -8.31 -17.03
C ALA A 35 -7.07 -8.71 -17.25
N GLY A 36 -6.49 -8.32 -18.39
CA GLY A 36 -5.07 -8.54 -18.72
C GLY A 36 -4.08 -7.78 -17.85
N ASP A 37 -4.51 -6.71 -17.17
CA ASP A 37 -3.66 -5.92 -16.26
C ASP A 37 -3.42 -6.63 -14.94
N ILE A 38 -4.12 -7.73 -14.66
CA ILE A 38 -3.92 -8.57 -13.48
C ILE A 38 -3.02 -9.75 -13.84
N SER A 39 -1.75 -9.61 -13.53
CA SER A 39 -0.71 -10.62 -13.79
C SER A 39 -0.75 -11.78 -12.81
N GLN A 40 -1.04 -11.52 -11.53
CA GLN A 40 -1.06 -12.55 -10.50
C GLN A 40 -2.06 -12.23 -9.39
N VAL A 41 -2.79 -13.25 -8.93
CA VAL A 41 -3.65 -13.19 -7.75
C VAL A 41 -3.20 -14.25 -6.76
N VAL A 42 -2.67 -13.83 -5.62
CA VAL A 42 -2.26 -14.70 -4.50
C VAL A 42 -3.24 -14.57 -3.33
N ASP A 43 -3.23 -15.54 -2.43
CA ASP A 43 -4.05 -15.48 -1.23
C ASP A 43 -3.47 -14.46 -0.24
N TRP A 44 -4.35 -13.81 0.51
CA TRP A 44 -3.99 -12.93 1.63
C TRP A 44 -4.45 -13.55 2.96
N PRO A 45 -3.75 -14.57 3.47
CA PRO A 45 -4.19 -15.32 4.64
C PRO A 45 -4.18 -14.47 5.92
N GLU A 46 -3.38 -13.40 6.00
CA GLU A 46 -3.30 -12.53 7.16
C GLU A 46 -4.55 -11.65 7.35
N PHE A 47 -5.39 -11.49 6.33
CA PHE A 47 -6.67 -10.78 6.46
C PHE A 47 -7.75 -11.73 7.00
N ASN A 48 -7.66 -12.02 8.30
CA ASN A 48 -8.56 -12.93 9.01
C ASN A 48 -8.92 -12.41 10.41
N TYR A 49 -9.94 -13.02 11.03
CA TYR A 49 -10.42 -12.65 12.37
C TYR A 49 -9.32 -12.71 13.44
N ALA A 50 -8.54 -13.80 13.50
CA ALA A 50 -7.54 -14.00 14.53
C ALA A 50 -6.46 -12.90 14.49
N THR A 51 -5.95 -12.57 13.30
CA THR A 51 -4.97 -11.49 13.12
C THR A 51 -5.55 -10.12 13.47
N ILE A 52 -6.81 -9.88 13.11
CA ILE A 52 -7.52 -8.64 13.46
C ILE A 52 -7.68 -8.50 14.98
N ILE A 53 -8.13 -9.54 15.68
CA ILE A 53 -8.32 -9.49 17.14
C ILE A 53 -6.98 -9.40 17.86
N GLN A 54 -5.95 -10.10 17.39
CA GLN A 54 -4.61 -9.99 17.97
C GLN A 54 -4.09 -8.54 17.93
N ARG A 55 -4.39 -7.79 16.87
CA ARG A 55 -3.88 -6.42 16.68
C ARG A 55 -4.78 -5.35 17.28
N TYR A 56 -6.08 -5.45 17.06
CA TYR A 56 -7.05 -4.40 17.40
C TYR A 56 -8.00 -4.79 18.53
N GLY A 57 -7.95 -6.05 19.01
CA GLY A 57 -8.85 -6.57 20.04
C GLY A 57 -8.89 -5.72 21.30
N GLY A 58 -7.77 -5.13 21.72
CA GLY A 58 -7.75 -4.19 22.85
C GLY A 58 -8.68 -3.00 22.64
N ILE A 59 -8.56 -2.30 21.51
CA ILE A 59 -9.39 -1.13 21.16
C ILE A 59 -10.84 -1.55 20.94
N LEU A 60 -11.04 -2.66 20.22
CA LEU A 60 -12.38 -3.17 19.88
C LEU A 60 -13.17 -3.61 21.12
N ASN A 61 -12.51 -4.16 22.14
CA ASN A 61 -13.17 -4.56 23.38
C ASN A 61 -13.36 -3.39 24.35
N SER A 62 -12.41 -2.45 24.43
CA SER A 62 -12.48 -1.32 25.36
C SER A 62 -13.54 -0.29 24.97
N LYS A 63 -13.63 0.07 23.69
CA LYS A 63 -14.55 1.12 23.25
C LYS A 63 -16.00 0.64 23.34
N GLN A 64 -16.81 1.35 24.14
CA GLN A 64 -18.26 1.16 24.17
C GLN A 64 -18.95 2.01 23.11
N ILE A 65 -19.97 1.43 22.48
CA ILE A 65 -20.79 2.06 21.45
C ILE A 65 -22.24 1.62 21.62
N VAL A 66 -23.17 2.55 21.38
CA VAL A 66 -24.60 2.25 21.43
C VAL A 66 -24.97 1.26 20.32
N SER A 67 -25.74 0.23 20.67
CA SER A 67 -26.24 -0.76 19.72
C SER A 67 -27.06 -0.15 18.59
N ASP A 68 -26.92 -0.70 17.38
CA ASP A 68 -27.67 -0.27 16.19
C ASP A 68 -28.30 -1.47 15.44
N PRO A 69 -29.36 -2.08 16.01
CA PRO A 69 -29.98 -3.26 15.44
C PRO A 69 -30.69 -2.95 14.11
N PHE A 70 -30.72 -3.93 13.21
CA PHE A 70 -31.54 -3.86 11.99
C PHE A 70 -33.02 -3.99 12.38
N ARG A 71 -33.83 -2.97 12.06
CA ARG A 71 -35.23 -2.88 12.50
C ARG A 71 -36.23 -3.49 11.52
N SER A 72 -35.82 -3.66 10.26
CA SER A 72 -36.66 -4.19 9.20
C SER A 72 -35.82 -5.03 8.24
N PRO A 73 -36.42 -6.05 7.61
CA PRO A 73 -35.79 -6.72 6.48
C PRO A 73 -35.49 -5.72 5.35
N PRO A 74 -34.37 -5.86 4.63
CA PRO A 74 -34.08 -5.02 3.48
C PRO A 74 -35.02 -5.35 2.32
N ALA A 75 -35.38 -4.35 1.53
CA ALA A 75 -36.12 -4.57 0.30
C ALA A 75 -35.26 -5.30 -0.75
N ALA A 76 -35.91 -5.95 -1.72
CA ALA A 76 -35.22 -6.71 -2.74
C ALA A 76 -34.32 -5.83 -3.64
N ILE A 77 -33.36 -6.46 -4.30
CA ILE A 77 -32.53 -5.88 -5.36
C ILE A 77 -32.74 -6.62 -6.68
N ARG A 78 -32.59 -5.89 -7.80
CA ARG A 78 -32.62 -6.45 -9.15
C ARG A 78 -31.43 -6.05 -10.03
N ASP A 79 -30.65 -5.06 -9.58
CA ASP A 79 -29.55 -4.44 -10.31
C ASP A 79 -28.53 -3.79 -9.34
N GLU A 80 -27.41 -3.29 -9.87
CA GLU A 80 -26.37 -2.60 -9.10
C GLU A 80 -26.87 -1.33 -8.40
N PRO A 81 -27.62 -0.41 -9.04
CA PRO A 81 -28.17 0.76 -8.36
C PRO A 81 -28.98 0.43 -7.11
N HIS A 82 -29.83 -0.62 -7.15
CA HIS A 82 -30.54 -1.07 -5.95
C HIS A 82 -29.59 -1.58 -4.86
N PHE A 83 -28.51 -2.28 -5.24
CA PHE A 83 -27.51 -2.71 -4.27
C PHE A 83 -26.79 -1.53 -3.59
N HIS A 84 -26.46 -0.47 -4.34
CA HIS A 84 -25.89 0.76 -3.75
C HIS A 84 -26.84 1.39 -2.71
N LEU A 85 -28.16 1.38 -2.96
CA LEU A 85 -29.14 1.85 -1.99
C LEU A 85 -29.14 0.99 -0.71
N ARG A 86 -29.08 -0.35 -0.83
CA ARG A 86 -29.00 -1.24 0.35
C ARG A 86 -27.69 -1.09 1.11
N PHE A 87 -26.59 -0.88 0.40
CA PHE A 87 -25.31 -0.57 1.02
C PHE A 87 -25.38 0.73 1.86
N ALA A 88 -25.96 1.78 1.29
CA ALA A 88 -26.09 3.08 1.96
C ALA A 88 -27.01 3.01 3.19
N GLU A 89 -28.00 2.12 3.18
CA GLU A 89 -28.92 1.89 4.30
C GLU A 89 -28.31 1.01 5.41
N LEU A 90 -27.74 -0.14 5.03
CA LEU A 90 -27.36 -1.18 5.97
C LEU A 90 -25.96 -0.98 6.54
N LEU A 91 -25.02 -0.50 5.73
CA LEU A 91 -23.59 -0.65 5.99
C LEU A 91 -22.92 0.70 6.26
N GLN A 92 -23.13 1.68 5.38
CA GLN A 92 -22.38 2.94 5.38
C GLN A 92 -22.50 3.72 6.70
N PRO A 93 -23.69 3.91 7.32
CA PRO A 93 -23.79 4.61 8.61
C PRO A 93 -23.08 3.86 9.73
N ARG A 94 -23.11 2.51 9.68
CA ARG A 94 -22.51 1.67 10.71
C ARG A 94 -20.99 1.72 10.65
N VAL A 95 -20.41 1.69 9.45
CA VAL A 95 -18.96 1.84 9.25
C VAL A 95 -18.49 3.23 9.68
N ARG A 96 -19.19 4.31 9.29
CA ARG A 96 -18.84 5.67 9.76
C ARG A 96 -18.85 5.77 11.28
N ARG A 97 -19.87 5.20 11.92
CA ARG A 97 -20.01 5.20 13.37
C ARG A 97 -18.90 4.40 14.06
N ALA A 98 -18.56 3.24 13.53
CA ALA A 98 -17.49 2.39 14.04
C ALA A 98 -16.11 3.05 13.91
N LEU A 99 -15.81 3.62 12.73
CA LEU A 99 -14.56 4.37 12.51
C LEU A 99 -14.45 5.54 13.49
N ARG A 100 -15.50 6.36 13.62
CA ARG A 100 -15.51 7.46 14.58
C ARG A 100 -15.25 6.97 16.00
N ALA A 101 -15.96 5.93 16.46
CA ALA A 101 -15.76 5.38 17.80
C ALA A 101 -14.34 4.82 18.01
N GLY A 102 -13.80 4.12 17.02
CA GLY A 102 -12.43 3.59 17.07
C GLY A 102 -11.38 4.70 17.13
N PHE A 103 -11.52 5.76 16.33
CA PHE A 103 -10.60 6.90 16.37
C PHE A 103 -10.74 7.76 17.64
N GLU A 104 -11.91 7.84 18.24
CA GLU A 104 -12.09 8.44 19.57
C GLU A 104 -11.30 7.68 20.64
N GLU A 105 -11.33 6.33 20.63
CA GLU A 105 -10.55 5.50 21.55
C GLU A 105 -9.03 5.65 21.30
N LEU A 106 -8.64 5.79 20.04
CA LEU A 106 -7.26 5.97 19.63
C LEU A 106 -6.73 7.39 19.81
N ALA A 107 -7.58 8.38 20.08
CA ALA A 107 -7.24 9.80 20.07
C ALA A 107 -5.95 10.14 20.85
N PRO A 108 -5.70 9.60 22.07
CA PRO A 108 -4.47 9.90 22.81
C PRO A 108 -3.19 9.36 22.16
N ARG A 109 -3.30 8.40 21.24
CA ARG A 109 -2.17 7.66 20.65
C ARG A 109 -1.97 7.92 19.16
N LEU A 110 -2.83 8.73 18.52
CA LEU A 110 -2.80 8.94 17.07
C LEU A 110 -1.43 9.43 16.57
N GLN A 111 -0.84 10.41 17.27
CA GLN A 111 0.47 10.94 16.91
C GLN A 111 1.57 9.89 17.05
N GLN A 112 1.56 9.12 18.15
CA GLN A 112 2.56 8.07 18.41
C GLN A 112 2.48 6.93 17.39
N LEU A 113 1.26 6.60 16.95
CA LEU A 113 1.00 5.55 15.97
C LEU A 113 1.06 6.05 14.52
N ASN A 114 1.28 7.35 14.30
CA ASN A 114 1.21 8.00 13.00
C ASN A 114 -0.08 7.68 12.23
N LEU A 115 -1.21 7.70 12.95
CA LEU A 115 -2.54 7.44 12.40
C LEU A 115 -3.30 8.76 12.24
N VAL A 116 -4.11 8.84 11.19
CA VAL A 116 -4.97 9.98 10.91
C VAL A 116 -6.43 9.50 10.92
N PRO A 117 -7.35 10.20 11.60
CA PRO A 117 -8.77 9.85 11.57
C PRO A 117 -9.33 9.88 10.15
N ILE A 118 -10.03 8.81 9.78
CA ILE A 118 -10.73 8.68 8.49
C ILE A 118 -12.21 8.44 8.71
N THR A 119 -13.00 8.79 7.69
CA THR A 119 -14.41 8.45 7.55
C THR A 119 -14.63 7.67 6.26
N PHE A 120 -15.83 7.12 6.09
CA PHE A 120 -16.21 6.26 4.98
C PHE A 120 -17.48 6.77 4.30
N ASP A 121 -17.42 6.93 2.98
CA ASP A 121 -18.55 7.44 2.20
C ASP A 121 -18.54 6.88 0.77
N GLY A 122 -19.47 7.35 -0.08
CA GLY A 122 -19.43 7.07 -1.51
C GLY A 122 -18.17 7.68 -2.15
N GLY A 123 -17.71 7.13 -3.27
CA GLY A 123 -16.45 7.60 -3.88
C GLY A 123 -16.49 9.03 -4.42
N GLY A 124 -17.67 9.66 -4.44
CA GLY A 124 -17.85 11.10 -4.65
C GLY A 124 -17.19 11.96 -3.57
N SER A 125 -16.82 11.36 -2.45
CA SER A 125 -16.16 12.05 -1.34
C SER A 125 -14.64 12.16 -1.47
N ALA A 126 -14.05 11.54 -2.49
CA ALA A 126 -12.62 11.65 -2.80
C ALA A 126 -12.42 12.43 -4.11
N ALA A 127 -11.17 12.87 -4.33
CA ALA A 127 -10.74 13.55 -5.54
C ALA A 127 -11.02 12.69 -6.78
N TYR A 128 -11.46 13.31 -7.87
CA TYR A 128 -11.61 12.63 -9.16
C TYR A 128 -10.29 12.68 -9.92
N VAL A 129 -9.59 11.55 -9.98
CA VAL A 129 -8.37 11.42 -10.78
C VAL A 129 -8.76 10.96 -12.18
N ASP A 130 -8.38 11.72 -13.20
CA ASP A 130 -8.72 11.46 -14.61
C ASP A 130 -10.23 11.25 -14.87
N GLN A 131 -11.08 11.94 -14.10
CA GLN A 131 -12.55 11.83 -14.15
C GLN A 131 -13.12 10.46 -13.74
N PHE A 132 -12.31 9.61 -13.10
CA PHE A 132 -12.76 8.34 -12.55
C PHE A 132 -13.23 8.50 -11.11
N ARG A 133 -14.29 7.76 -10.77
CA ARG A 133 -14.92 7.75 -9.45
C ARG A 133 -15.13 6.29 -9.00
N PRO A 134 -14.43 5.84 -7.95
CA PRO A 134 -14.75 4.57 -7.28
C PRO A 134 -16.14 4.60 -6.65
N ASP A 135 -16.68 3.45 -6.27
CA ASP A 135 -18.00 3.40 -5.64
C ASP A 135 -17.98 3.88 -4.19
N THR A 136 -16.87 3.62 -3.49
CA THR A 136 -16.68 4.00 -2.08
C THR A 136 -15.35 4.70 -1.85
N ALA A 137 -15.28 5.54 -0.81
CA ALA A 137 -14.05 6.19 -0.40
C ALA A 137 -13.84 6.19 1.11
N PHE A 138 -12.58 5.95 1.49
CA PHE A 138 -12.05 6.30 2.80
C PHE A 138 -11.28 7.60 2.71
N VAL A 139 -11.69 8.60 3.48
CA VAL A 139 -11.16 9.96 3.40
C VAL A 139 -10.83 10.51 4.77
N VAL A 140 -9.82 11.37 4.82
CA VAL A 140 -9.41 12.04 6.06
C VAL A 140 -10.54 12.92 6.57
N VAL A 141 -10.84 12.82 7.87
CA VAL A 141 -11.84 13.69 8.52
C VAL A 141 -11.39 15.15 8.44
N GLY A 142 -12.26 16.03 7.96
CA GLY A 142 -11.95 17.45 7.76
C GLY A 142 -11.18 17.77 6.47
N GLY A 143 -10.93 16.78 5.61
CA GLY A 143 -10.36 17.01 4.28
C GLY A 143 -11.35 17.67 3.30
N THR A 144 -10.82 18.29 2.24
CA THR A 144 -11.62 18.85 1.14
C THR A 144 -12.02 17.76 0.15
N TYR A 145 -13.27 17.77 -0.32
CA TYR A 145 -13.76 16.78 -1.29
C TYR A 145 -12.98 16.79 -2.62
N ALA A 146 -12.41 17.93 -3.01
CA ALA A 146 -11.64 18.08 -4.25
C ALA A 146 -10.24 17.43 -4.19
N ASP A 147 -9.62 17.35 -3.00
CA ASP A 147 -8.21 16.95 -2.85
C ASP A 147 -8.03 15.67 -2.04
N SER A 148 -9.11 15.18 -1.43
CA SER A 148 -9.02 14.03 -0.54
C SER A 148 -8.67 12.76 -1.30
N THR A 149 -7.53 12.17 -0.96
CA THR A 149 -7.09 10.90 -1.54
C THR A 149 -7.89 9.74 -0.93
N ASN A 150 -8.45 8.88 -1.78
CA ASN A 150 -9.14 7.68 -1.34
C ASN A 150 -8.14 6.65 -0.78
N ARG A 151 -8.20 6.38 0.53
CA ARG A 151 -7.25 5.48 1.22
C ARG A 151 -7.46 4.00 0.93
N ALA A 152 -8.69 3.61 0.59
CA ALA A 152 -9.04 2.25 0.22
C ALA A 152 -10.24 2.25 -0.74
N PRO A 153 -10.03 2.49 -2.05
CA PRO A 153 -11.11 2.47 -3.01
C PRO A 153 -11.78 1.11 -3.06
N GLY A 154 -13.11 1.12 -3.13
CA GLY A 154 -13.93 -0.07 -3.25
C GLY A 154 -14.80 -0.02 -4.51
N ASP A 155 -15.16 -1.20 -4.98
CA ASP A 155 -16.05 -1.41 -6.13
C ASP A 155 -17.22 -2.31 -5.68
N MET A 156 -18.44 -1.87 -5.98
CA MET A 156 -19.67 -2.56 -5.62
C MET A 156 -20.21 -3.29 -6.84
N LYS A 157 -20.52 -4.58 -6.67
CA LYS A 157 -21.12 -5.42 -7.70
C LYS A 157 -22.28 -6.22 -7.16
N VAL A 158 -23.10 -6.73 -8.07
CA VAL A 158 -24.07 -7.77 -7.75
C VAL A 158 -23.47 -9.15 -7.97
N SER A 159 -23.85 -10.11 -7.13
CA SER A 159 -23.34 -11.48 -7.12
C SER A 159 -23.54 -12.25 -8.43
N TRP A 160 -24.48 -11.86 -9.28
CA TRP A 160 -24.65 -12.46 -10.61
C TRP A 160 -23.74 -11.85 -11.68
N LYS A 161 -22.98 -10.79 -11.37
CA LYS A 161 -21.93 -10.21 -12.24
C LYS A 161 -20.53 -10.58 -11.79
N TRP A 162 -20.31 -10.71 -10.49
CA TRP A 162 -19.01 -11.03 -9.92
C TRP A 162 -19.15 -11.82 -8.63
N ARG A 163 -18.32 -12.86 -8.50
CA ARG A 163 -18.15 -13.66 -7.29
C ARG A 163 -16.69 -14.01 -7.11
N SER A 164 -16.28 -14.22 -5.86
CA SER A 164 -14.91 -14.63 -5.54
C SER A 164 -14.54 -16.00 -6.11
N ASP A 165 -15.50 -16.93 -6.16
CA ASP A 165 -15.31 -18.29 -6.68
C ASP A 165 -15.03 -18.32 -8.20
N TYR A 166 -15.33 -17.24 -8.93
CA TYR A 166 -14.98 -17.10 -10.33
C TYR A 166 -13.47 -17.20 -10.57
N ARG A 167 -12.65 -16.91 -9.55
CA ARG A 167 -11.19 -17.12 -9.56
C ARG A 167 -10.80 -18.54 -9.96
N HIS A 168 -11.55 -19.53 -9.52
CA HIS A 168 -11.26 -20.95 -9.71
C HIS A 168 -12.19 -21.61 -10.73
N SER A 169 -13.00 -20.82 -11.44
CA SER A 169 -13.92 -21.34 -12.44
C SER A 169 -13.17 -21.95 -13.62
N GLN A 170 -13.64 -23.07 -14.14
CA GLN A 170 -13.14 -23.64 -15.39
C GLN A 170 -13.61 -22.86 -16.63
N ASN A 171 -14.60 -21.97 -16.46
CA ASN A 171 -15.09 -21.14 -17.54
C ASN A 171 -14.22 -19.87 -17.65
N ALA A 172 -13.52 -19.73 -18.78
CA ALA A 172 -12.68 -18.58 -19.08
C ALA A 172 -13.42 -17.24 -18.96
N PHE A 173 -14.71 -17.20 -19.31
CA PHE A 173 -15.54 -16.01 -19.16
C PHE A 173 -15.63 -15.57 -17.69
N PHE A 174 -15.85 -16.51 -16.76
CA PHE A 174 -15.93 -16.16 -15.33
C PHE A 174 -14.57 -15.73 -14.78
N GLN A 175 -13.47 -16.38 -15.18
CA GLN A 175 -12.13 -15.92 -14.80
C GLN A 175 -11.81 -14.51 -15.32
N GLU A 176 -12.25 -14.20 -16.55
CA GLU A 176 -12.13 -12.86 -17.12
C GLU A 176 -12.94 -11.85 -16.32
N GLN A 177 -14.21 -12.15 -15.99
CA GLN A 177 -15.03 -11.29 -15.13
C GLN A 177 -14.41 -11.09 -13.75
N TYR A 178 -13.82 -12.13 -13.17
CA TYR A 178 -13.11 -12.04 -11.89
C TYR A 178 -11.98 -11.02 -11.96
N LYS A 179 -11.08 -11.17 -12.95
CA LYS A 179 -9.94 -10.28 -13.14
C LYS A 179 -10.34 -8.87 -13.56
N GLN A 180 -11.42 -8.71 -14.32
CA GLN A 180 -11.89 -7.41 -14.80
C GLN A 180 -12.21 -6.46 -13.63
N VAL A 181 -12.92 -6.96 -12.61
CA VAL A 181 -13.25 -6.16 -11.42
C VAL A 181 -12.01 -5.89 -10.57
N LEU A 182 -11.10 -6.88 -10.45
CA LEU A 182 -9.82 -6.64 -9.78
C LEU A 182 -8.97 -5.58 -10.48
N ALA A 183 -8.96 -5.55 -11.82
CA ALA A 183 -8.27 -4.54 -12.61
C ALA A 183 -8.85 -3.14 -12.35
N GLN A 184 -10.17 -3.03 -12.26
CA GLN A 184 -10.84 -1.78 -11.91
C GLN A 184 -10.43 -1.27 -10.52
N VAL A 185 -10.48 -2.13 -9.49
CA VAL A 185 -10.04 -1.75 -8.14
C VAL A 185 -8.54 -1.42 -8.12
N ASN A 186 -7.69 -2.20 -8.80
CA ASN A 186 -6.25 -1.94 -8.91
C ASN A 186 -5.93 -0.62 -9.59
N PHE A 187 -6.71 -0.25 -10.61
CA PHE A 187 -6.61 1.04 -11.28
C PHE A 187 -6.90 2.18 -10.31
N TYR A 188 -8.02 2.12 -9.57
CA TYR A 188 -8.34 3.12 -8.55
C TYR A 188 -7.30 3.17 -7.42
N MET A 189 -6.80 2.02 -6.97
CA MET A 189 -5.70 1.98 -6.00
C MET A 189 -4.45 2.68 -6.53
N GLY A 190 -4.15 2.51 -7.82
CA GLY A 190 -3.07 3.22 -8.50
C GLY A 190 -3.26 4.72 -8.52
N GLN A 191 -4.44 5.19 -8.95
CA GLN A 191 -4.77 6.62 -9.01
C GLN A 191 -4.64 7.31 -7.65
N HIS A 192 -5.08 6.63 -6.59
CA HIS A 192 -5.07 7.18 -5.23
C HIS A 192 -3.84 6.78 -4.40
N LYS A 193 -2.86 6.08 -4.98
CA LYS A 193 -1.69 5.54 -4.25
C LYS A 193 -2.09 4.71 -3.02
N ALA A 194 -3.26 4.08 -3.08
CA ALA A 194 -3.76 3.20 -2.04
C ALA A 194 -3.08 1.83 -2.15
N ARG A 195 -2.82 1.21 -0.99
CA ARG A 195 -2.30 -0.16 -0.90
C ARG A 195 -3.38 -1.21 -0.75
N HIS A 196 -4.56 -0.80 -0.27
CA HIS A 196 -5.67 -1.68 -0.04
C HIS A 196 -6.89 -1.19 -0.79
N GLY A 197 -7.79 -2.10 -1.08
CA GLY A 197 -9.09 -1.86 -1.69
C GLY A 197 -9.97 -3.07 -1.41
N PHE A 198 -11.17 -3.08 -1.98
CA PHE A 198 -12.06 -4.22 -1.80
C PHE A 198 -13.11 -4.30 -2.91
N VAL A 199 -13.68 -5.48 -3.06
CA VAL A 199 -14.91 -5.70 -3.82
C VAL A 199 -15.99 -6.09 -2.83
N LEU A 200 -17.15 -5.46 -2.94
CA LEU A 200 -18.32 -5.77 -2.13
C LEU A 200 -19.47 -6.17 -3.03
N THR A 201 -20.13 -7.27 -2.68
CA THR A 201 -21.37 -7.70 -3.32
C THR A 201 -22.48 -7.95 -2.32
N ASN A 202 -23.69 -8.20 -2.82
CA ASN A 202 -24.83 -8.58 -1.99
C ASN A 202 -24.66 -9.95 -1.29
N THR A 203 -23.59 -10.68 -1.57
CA THR A 203 -23.31 -12.00 -0.95
C THR A 203 -21.98 -12.08 -0.23
N GLU A 204 -21.02 -11.18 -0.50
CA GLU A 204 -19.68 -11.27 0.06
C GLU A 204 -18.90 -9.96 0.04
N LEU A 205 -17.89 -9.87 0.91
CA LEU A 205 -16.82 -8.88 0.87
C LEU A 205 -15.49 -9.60 0.60
N VAL A 206 -14.68 -9.02 -0.28
CA VAL A 206 -13.33 -9.49 -0.57
C VAL A 206 -12.34 -8.35 -0.45
N ALA A 207 -11.42 -8.43 0.50
CA ALA A 207 -10.36 -7.44 0.68
C ALA A 207 -9.21 -7.71 -0.29
N ILE A 208 -8.63 -6.62 -0.79
CA ILE A 208 -7.57 -6.65 -1.80
C ILE A 208 -6.39 -5.84 -1.28
N LYS A 209 -5.20 -6.40 -1.41
CA LYS A 209 -3.93 -5.73 -1.16
C LYS A 209 -3.12 -5.69 -2.44
N ARG A 210 -2.74 -4.49 -2.86
CA ARG A 210 -1.83 -4.26 -3.97
C ARG A 210 -0.41 -4.62 -3.54
N ILE A 211 0.21 -5.58 -4.24
CA ILE A 211 1.59 -5.99 -3.96
C ILE A 211 2.55 -5.07 -4.71
N ASP A 212 2.28 -4.85 -6.00
CA ASP A 212 3.09 -3.98 -6.85
C ASP A 212 2.26 -3.31 -7.96
N THR A 213 2.93 -2.52 -8.80
CA THR A 213 2.29 -1.79 -9.90
C THR A 213 2.04 -2.64 -11.14
N ASN A 214 2.55 -3.88 -11.20
CA ASN A 214 2.49 -4.75 -12.37
C ASN A 214 1.29 -5.72 -12.31
N GLY A 215 0.28 -5.41 -11.50
CA GLY A 215 -0.95 -6.19 -11.42
C GLY A 215 -0.89 -7.39 -10.50
N ARG A 216 0.10 -7.47 -9.59
CA ARG A 216 0.15 -8.51 -8.56
C ARG A 216 -0.68 -8.07 -7.36
N LEU A 217 -1.70 -8.86 -7.03
CA LEU A 217 -2.63 -8.61 -5.94
C LEU A 217 -2.66 -9.78 -4.97
N ALA A 218 -2.74 -9.49 -3.67
CA ALA A 218 -3.13 -10.45 -2.65
C ALA A 218 -4.61 -10.24 -2.32
N VAL A 219 -5.38 -11.33 -2.26
CA VAL A 219 -6.84 -11.29 -2.09
C VAL A 219 -7.24 -12.14 -0.89
N SER A 220 -8.07 -11.58 0.01
CA SER A 220 -8.52 -12.30 1.19
C SER A 220 -9.46 -13.45 0.84
N SER A 221 -9.67 -14.37 1.79
CA SER A 221 -10.87 -15.23 1.74
C SER A 221 -12.13 -14.37 1.70
N ALA A 222 -13.15 -14.84 0.99
CA ALA A 222 -14.43 -14.17 0.94
C ALA A 222 -15.10 -14.17 2.33
N ILE A 223 -15.60 -13.01 2.73
CA ILE A 223 -16.37 -12.84 3.95
C ILE A 223 -17.85 -12.83 3.55
N PRO A 224 -18.64 -13.86 3.90
CA PRO A 224 -20.05 -13.90 3.53
C PRO A 224 -20.82 -12.70 4.09
N TRP A 225 -21.76 -12.18 3.32
CA TRP A 225 -22.58 -11.02 3.69
C TRP A 225 -23.29 -11.22 5.04
N THR A 226 -23.83 -12.41 5.25
CA THR A 226 -24.58 -12.80 6.44
C THR A 226 -23.69 -13.38 7.56
N ALA A 227 -22.36 -13.38 7.41
CA ALA A 227 -21.46 -13.83 8.46
C ALA A 227 -21.54 -12.91 9.69
N GLY A 228 -21.60 -13.51 10.87
CA GLY A 228 -21.71 -12.78 12.13
C GLY A 228 -21.65 -13.68 13.34
N GLY A 229 -21.49 -13.04 14.50
CA GLY A 229 -21.28 -13.71 15.77
C GLY A 229 -19.81 -13.71 16.20
N HIS A 230 -19.60 -14.21 17.41
CA HIS A 230 -18.28 -14.23 18.04
C HIS A 230 -17.33 -15.17 17.28
N GLY A 231 -16.07 -14.75 17.10
CA GLY A 231 -15.06 -15.57 16.43
C GLY A 231 -15.08 -15.49 14.90
N GLN A 232 -16.00 -14.73 14.30
CA GLN A 232 -16.15 -14.63 12.86
C GLN A 232 -15.79 -13.25 12.33
N LEU A 233 -15.08 -13.22 11.20
CA LEU A 233 -14.88 -11.99 10.45
C LEU A 233 -16.18 -11.66 9.70
N THR A 234 -16.68 -10.45 9.90
CA THR A 234 -17.91 -9.95 9.27
C THR A 234 -17.61 -8.90 8.22
N VAL A 235 -18.60 -8.57 7.38
CA VAL A 235 -18.46 -7.47 6.40
C VAL A 235 -18.17 -6.13 7.07
N LEU A 236 -18.86 -5.82 8.18
CA LEU A 236 -18.65 -4.57 8.92
C LEU A 236 -17.21 -4.47 9.44
N MET A 237 -16.72 -5.54 10.05
CA MET A 237 -15.35 -5.61 10.57
C MET A 237 -14.32 -5.54 9.45
N GLY A 238 -14.52 -6.30 8.37
CA GLY A 238 -13.64 -6.32 7.20
C GLY A 238 -13.50 -4.95 6.56
N ILE A 239 -14.61 -4.25 6.29
CA ILE A 239 -14.55 -2.90 5.70
C ILE A 239 -13.88 -1.91 6.66
N CYS A 240 -14.25 -1.90 7.95
CA CYS A 240 -13.64 -0.95 8.90
C CYS A 240 -12.12 -1.11 9.01
N LEU A 241 -11.59 -2.30 8.74
CA LEU A 241 -10.18 -2.64 8.96
C LEU A 241 -9.39 -2.85 7.66
N VAL A 242 -9.99 -2.69 6.49
CA VAL A 242 -9.31 -2.85 5.18
C VAL A 242 -8.16 -1.86 4.99
N GLU A 243 -8.27 -0.66 5.57
CA GLU A 243 -7.27 0.38 5.45
C GLU A 243 -6.14 0.24 6.47
N ILE A 244 -6.43 -0.35 7.63
CA ILE A 244 -5.48 -0.34 8.74
C ILE A 244 -4.42 -1.41 8.49
N PRO A 245 -3.12 -1.03 8.40
CA PRO A 245 -2.08 -1.93 7.97
C PRO A 245 -2.02 -3.18 8.85
N ILE A 246 -2.38 -4.32 8.27
CA ILE A 246 -2.10 -5.65 8.82
C ILE A 246 -0.69 -6.03 8.37
N GLN A 247 0.32 -5.48 9.04
CA GLN A 247 1.71 -5.94 8.94
C GLN A 247 2.27 -6.20 10.32
N ALA A 248 2.46 -7.48 10.66
CA ALA A 248 3.40 -7.89 11.70
C ALA A 248 4.73 -7.15 11.45
N GLY A 249 5.25 -6.52 12.50
CA GLY A 249 6.21 -5.42 12.37
C GLY A 249 7.33 -5.73 11.41
N HIS A 250 7.45 -4.95 10.35
CA HIS A 250 8.66 -4.58 9.62
C HIS A 250 8.26 -3.32 8.84
N ALA A 251 8.67 -2.15 9.32
CA ALA A 251 8.69 -0.96 8.49
C ALA A 251 9.73 -1.23 7.38
N GLY A 252 9.25 -1.63 6.20
CA GLY A 252 10.11 -1.82 5.04
C GLY A 252 10.78 -0.50 4.63
N PRO A 253 12.02 -0.51 4.11
CA PRO A 253 12.82 0.70 3.85
C PRO A 253 12.42 1.48 2.59
N GLU A 254 11.23 1.24 2.02
CA GLU A 254 10.84 1.82 0.72
C GLU A 254 10.59 3.33 0.77
N LEU A 255 10.26 3.89 1.95
CA LEU A 255 10.23 5.34 2.16
C LEU A 255 11.62 5.98 2.00
N SER A 256 12.70 5.25 2.32
CA SER A 256 14.07 5.75 2.20
C SER A 256 14.53 5.81 0.73
N GLN A 257 14.17 4.82 -0.10
CA GLN A 257 14.50 4.85 -1.52
C GLN A 257 13.70 5.92 -2.29
N TYR A 258 12.43 6.15 -1.91
CA TYR A 258 11.58 7.14 -2.58
C TYR A 258 11.99 8.58 -2.27
N ILE A 259 12.38 8.87 -1.02
CA ILE A 259 12.97 10.17 -0.64
C ILE A 259 14.32 10.36 -1.35
N PHE A 260 15.16 9.32 -1.41
CA PHE A 260 16.46 9.36 -2.09
C PHE A 260 16.32 9.65 -3.59
N LEU A 261 15.37 9.01 -4.29
CA LEU A 261 15.10 9.24 -5.72
C LEU A 261 14.52 10.63 -6.01
N ARG A 262 13.65 11.17 -5.14
CA ARG A 262 13.15 12.55 -5.25
C ARG A 262 14.26 13.58 -5.07
N ILE A 263 15.13 13.39 -4.08
CA ILE A 263 16.29 14.26 -3.84
C ILE A 263 17.26 14.20 -5.03
N LEU A 264 17.55 13.00 -5.55
CA LEU A 264 18.42 12.84 -6.72
C LEU A 264 17.85 13.51 -7.98
N HIS A 265 16.55 13.33 -8.24
CA HIS A 265 15.90 13.90 -9.43
C HIS A 265 15.84 15.43 -9.38
N SER A 266 15.57 16.03 -8.20
CA SER A 266 15.62 17.49 -8.03
C SER A 266 17.03 18.06 -8.11
N LEU A 267 18.06 17.33 -7.66
CA LEU A 267 19.46 17.73 -7.79
C LEU A 267 19.96 17.66 -9.24
N VAL A 268 19.68 16.56 -9.96
CA VAL A 268 20.09 16.37 -11.35
C VAL A 268 19.42 17.40 -12.28
N TRP A 269 18.12 17.64 -12.12
CA TRP A 269 17.40 18.63 -12.93
C TRP A 269 17.91 20.07 -12.73
N ARG A 270 18.32 20.43 -11.52
CA ARG A 270 18.76 21.80 -11.21
C ARG A 270 20.23 22.05 -11.54
N VAL A 271 21.07 21.01 -11.55
CA VAL A 271 22.47 21.09 -12.02
C VAL A 271 22.55 21.24 -13.54
N SER A 272 21.62 20.66 -14.30
CA SER A 272 21.58 20.80 -15.77
C SER A 272 21.17 22.18 -16.29
N LEU A 273 20.67 23.10 -15.45
CA LEU A 273 20.05 24.35 -15.91
C LEU A 273 20.78 25.64 -15.51
N ARG A 274 21.95 25.60 -14.84
CA ARG A 274 22.62 26.83 -14.40
C ARG A 274 24.15 26.83 -14.50
N PRO A 275 24.78 27.97 -14.86
CA PRO A 275 26.23 28.09 -14.97
C PRO A 275 26.96 28.02 -13.61
N PRO A 276 28.22 27.54 -13.60
CA PRO A 276 28.94 27.07 -12.40
C PRO A 276 29.26 28.15 -11.34
N ALA A 277 29.14 29.44 -11.65
CA ALA A 277 29.60 30.51 -10.77
C ALA A 277 28.64 30.85 -9.58
N ARG A 278 27.48 30.19 -9.45
CA ARG A 278 26.49 30.50 -8.39
C ARG A 278 26.11 29.33 -7.46
N LEU A 279 26.82 28.21 -7.54
CA LEU A 279 26.49 26.99 -6.77
C LEU A 279 26.96 27.01 -5.30
N SER A 280 27.99 27.79 -4.95
CA SER A 280 28.63 27.70 -3.62
C SER A 280 27.81 28.29 -2.47
N TRP A 281 26.97 29.30 -2.72
CA TRP A 281 26.17 29.95 -1.67
C TRP A 281 24.79 29.32 -1.45
N TRP A 282 24.26 28.56 -2.42
CA TRP A 282 22.90 27.99 -2.34
C TRP A 282 22.83 26.65 -1.61
N LEU A 283 23.90 25.85 -1.64
CA LEU A 283 23.96 24.57 -0.92
C LEU A 283 23.89 24.73 0.61
N LEU A 284 24.20 25.92 1.14
CA LEU A 284 24.12 26.22 2.58
C LEU A 284 22.71 26.59 3.05
N LEU A 285 21.83 27.11 2.18
CA LEU A 285 20.48 27.55 2.57
C LEU A 285 19.43 26.43 2.56
N ASP A 286 19.60 25.40 1.71
CA ASP A 286 18.61 24.32 1.57
C ASP A 286 18.76 23.20 2.63
N CYS A 287 19.94 23.05 3.25
CA CYS A 287 20.15 22.06 4.31
C CYS A 287 19.39 22.41 5.60
N SER A 288 19.09 23.70 5.83
CA SER A 288 18.29 24.17 6.97
C SER A 288 16.79 23.82 6.89
N LEU A 289 16.29 23.36 5.74
CA LEU A 289 14.88 23.01 5.54
C LEU A 289 14.54 21.54 5.87
N TYR A 290 15.52 20.72 6.26
CA TYR A 290 15.33 19.30 6.60
C TYR A 290 15.83 18.98 8.01
N CYS A 291 15.21 19.59 9.03
CA CYS A 291 15.55 19.40 10.46
C CYS A 291 15.18 18.03 11.07
N SER A 292 14.90 17.00 10.28
CA SER A 292 14.43 15.69 10.79
C SER A 292 15.14 14.48 10.19
N VAL A 293 16.25 14.66 9.47
CA VAL A 293 17.05 13.55 8.95
C VAL A 293 18.16 13.20 9.96
N PRO A 294 18.26 11.94 10.44
CA PRO A 294 19.37 11.49 11.27
C PRO A 294 20.72 11.74 10.60
N GLU A 295 21.66 12.30 11.37
CA GLU A 295 22.96 12.81 10.90
C GLU A 295 23.79 11.78 10.09
N TYR A 296 23.68 10.49 10.44
CA TYR A 296 24.38 9.40 9.75
C TYR A 296 23.88 9.15 8.32
N LEU A 297 22.59 9.38 8.03
CA LEU A 297 22.04 9.25 6.68
C LEU A 297 22.51 10.37 5.76
N LEU A 298 22.69 11.57 6.32
CA LEU A 298 23.28 12.70 5.62
C LEU A 298 24.74 12.39 5.24
N GLN A 299 25.51 11.80 6.17
CA GLN A 299 26.89 11.38 5.91
C GLN A 299 26.98 10.32 4.79
N ILE A 300 26.11 9.31 4.81
CA ILE A 300 26.09 8.27 3.76
C ILE A 300 25.72 8.86 2.39
N ALA A 301 24.74 9.78 2.34
CA ALA A 301 24.35 10.46 1.11
C ALA A 301 25.50 11.32 0.56
N CYS A 302 26.19 12.08 1.41
CA CYS A 302 27.37 12.86 1.04
C CYS A 302 28.52 11.99 0.51
N ILE A 303 28.82 10.86 1.17
CA ILE A 303 29.88 9.94 0.71
C ILE A 303 29.55 9.33 -0.65
N ARG A 304 28.29 8.96 -0.89
CA ARG A 304 27.86 8.40 -2.18
C ARG A 304 27.86 9.45 -3.28
N LEU A 305 27.44 10.68 -2.98
CA LEU A 305 27.50 11.80 -3.92
C LEU A 305 28.95 12.15 -4.27
N LEU A 306 29.86 12.18 -3.29
CA LEU A 306 31.29 12.40 -3.52
C LEU A 306 31.92 11.29 -4.38
N ARG A 307 31.53 10.02 -4.18
CA ARG A 307 31.98 8.90 -5.03
C ARG A 307 31.40 8.96 -6.45
N PHE A 308 30.19 9.47 -6.61
CA PHE A 308 29.57 9.65 -7.91
C PHE A 308 30.24 10.79 -8.68
N LEU A 309 30.45 11.94 -8.03
CA LEU A 309 31.13 13.10 -8.60
C LEU A 309 32.61 12.84 -8.89
N SER A 310 33.30 12.00 -8.10
CA SER A 310 34.71 11.66 -8.37
C SER A 310 34.92 10.73 -9.57
N ARG A 311 33.83 10.08 -10.04
CA ARG A 311 33.80 9.20 -11.21
C ARG A 311 33.32 9.88 -12.50
N GLY A 312 32.76 11.09 -12.42
CA GLY A 312 32.33 11.88 -13.56
C GLY A 312 33.28 13.04 -13.87
N ILE A 313 33.59 13.22 -15.16
CA ILE A 313 34.23 14.36 -15.84
C ILE A 313 35.37 15.08 -15.07
N PRO A 314 36.65 14.96 -15.49
CA PRO A 314 37.83 15.49 -14.79
C PRO A 314 37.76 16.97 -14.39
N GLU A 315 37.02 17.79 -15.14
CA GLU A 315 36.91 19.25 -14.98
C GLU A 315 36.22 19.69 -13.68
N TYR A 316 35.51 18.79 -12.96
CA TYR A 316 34.83 19.13 -11.70
C TYR A 316 35.62 18.75 -10.43
N ARG A 317 36.77 18.07 -10.55
CA ARG A 317 37.55 17.57 -9.40
C ARG A 317 38.16 18.68 -8.54
N SER A 318 38.55 19.81 -9.12
CA SER A 318 39.22 20.90 -8.39
C SER A 318 38.25 21.90 -7.76
N ALA A 319 37.05 22.07 -8.32
CA ALA A 319 36.11 23.11 -7.89
C ALA A 319 35.19 22.70 -6.71
N LEU A 320 34.92 21.41 -6.51
CA LEU A 320 33.91 20.94 -5.55
C LEU A 320 34.49 20.24 -4.31
N VAL A 321 35.71 19.67 -4.40
CA VAL A 321 36.28 18.85 -3.31
C VAL A 321 36.79 19.71 -2.16
N SER A 322 37.34 20.89 -2.45
CA SER A 322 37.93 21.77 -1.41
C SER A 322 36.89 22.42 -0.47
N PRO A 323 35.76 22.97 -0.97
CA PRO A 323 34.75 23.57 -0.10
C PRO A 323 33.97 22.55 0.75
N MET A 324 33.69 21.36 0.20
CA MET A 324 32.91 20.32 0.91
C MET A 324 33.66 19.69 2.07
N VAL A 325 34.97 19.47 1.93
CA VAL A 325 35.84 18.96 3.01
C VAL A 325 35.96 19.99 4.14
N LEU A 326 35.92 21.29 3.82
CA LEU A 326 35.95 22.37 4.80
C LEU A 326 34.63 22.47 5.59
N SER A 327 33.47 22.28 4.95
CA SER A 327 32.16 22.26 5.62
C SER A 327 31.97 21.04 6.53
N LEU A 328 32.50 19.87 6.16
CA LEU A 328 32.49 18.66 7.01
C LEU A 328 33.33 18.83 8.29
N ARG A 329 34.43 19.61 8.23
CA ARG A 329 35.24 19.96 9.41
C ARG A 329 34.52 20.87 10.41
N ILE A 330 33.62 21.74 9.94
CA ILE A 330 32.87 22.66 10.80
C ILE A 330 31.73 21.93 11.53
N ALA A 331 31.16 20.89 10.92
CA ALA A 331 30.06 20.11 11.50
C ALA A 331 30.51 19.11 12.57
N SER A 332 31.69 18.48 12.46
CA SER A 332 32.17 17.51 13.45
C SER A 332 33.08 18.16 14.51
N ARG A 333 32.54 18.55 15.66
CA ARG A 333 33.32 19.05 16.82
C ARG A 333 34.11 17.94 17.55
N GLN A 334 35.04 17.26 16.88
CA GLN A 334 35.97 16.28 17.47
C GLN A 334 37.36 16.38 16.79
N PRO A 335 38.48 16.25 17.52
CA PRO A 335 39.82 16.18 16.92
C PRO A 335 40.15 14.73 16.52
N VAL A 336 40.74 14.52 15.33
CA VAL A 336 41.25 13.20 14.89
C VAL A 336 42.74 13.29 14.51
N LEU A 337 43.51 12.30 15.01
CA LEU A 337 44.93 12.00 14.80
C LEU A 337 45.33 11.90 13.29
N PRO A 338 46.62 12.10 12.95
CA PRO A 338 47.06 12.20 11.56
C PRO A 338 47.08 10.85 10.84
N ILE A 339 46.45 10.83 9.66
CA ILE A 339 46.46 9.73 8.69
C ILE A 339 47.78 9.79 7.90
N VAL A 340 48.81 9.10 8.38
CA VAL A 340 49.94 8.61 7.57
C VAL A 340 50.34 7.26 8.14
N ASN A 341 49.63 6.17 7.78
CA ASN A 341 50.11 4.77 7.82
C ASN A 341 49.00 3.72 7.54
N LEU A 342 48.23 3.89 6.47
CA LEU A 342 47.27 2.85 6.02
C LEU A 342 47.46 2.40 4.56
N GLU A 343 48.49 2.89 3.86
CA GLU A 343 48.85 2.42 2.52
C GLU A 343 49.93 1.33 2.48
N LYS A 344 50.67 1.08 3.59
CA LYS A 344 51.75 0.07 3.60
C LYS A 344 51.37 -1.30 4.18
N ARG A 345 50.16 -1.48 4.74
CA ARG A 345 49.74 -2.77 5.35
C ARG A 345 48.82 -3.64 4.48
N THR A 346 48.28 -3.12 3.37
CA THR A 346 47.34 -3.90 2.54
C THR A 346 48.00 -4.55 1.31
N ILE A 347 49.25 -4.20 0.98
CA ILE A 347 49.97 -4.77 -0.17
C ILE A 347 50.83 -5.99 0.22
N ALA A 348 51.09 -6.22 1.51
CA ALA A 348 51.88 -7.38 1.98
C ALA A 348 51.05 -8.63 2.34
N GLN A 349 49.72 -8.58 2.34
CA GLN A 349 48.85 -9.71 2.71
C GLN A 349 48.06 -10.34 1.53
N ALA A 350 48.36 -9.95 0.30
CA ALA A 350 47.73 -10.52 -0.91
C ALA A 350 48.66 -11.47 -1.70
N GLY A 351 49.81 -11.85 -1.15
CA GLY A 351 50.85 -12.62 -1.85
C GLY A 351 50.99 -14.11 -1.49
N GLU A 352 50.33 -14.61 -0.44
CA GLU A 352 50.48 -16.01 -0.02
C GLU A 352 49.10 -16.65 0.17
N GLY A 353 48.70 -17.46 -0.80
CA GLY A 353 47.43 -18.18 -0.77
C GLY A 353 46.98 -18.71 -2.12
N LEU A 354 47.94 -19.14 -2.96
CA LEU A 354 47.68 -19.71 -4.28
C LEU A 354 48.41 -21.05 -4.41
N GLU A 355 48.07 -21.98 -3.52
CA GLU A 355 48.34 -23.41 -3.74
C GLU A 355 47.26 -24.24 -3.06
N LYS A 356 46.72 -25.22 -3.80
CA LYS A 356 45.73 -26.25 -3.44
C LYS A 356 44.26 -25.91 -3.66
N LEU A 357 43.83 -26.07 -4.92
CA LEU A 357 42.49 -26.57 -5.25
C LEU A 357 42.59 -27.70 -6.30
N PRO A 358 41.83 -28.80 -6.16
CA PRO A 358 41.91 -29.96 -7.04
C PRO A 358 41.21 -29.74 -8.38
N LYS A 359 41.82 -30.30 -9.43
CA LYS A 359 41.33 -30.31 -10.82
C LYS A 359 39.97 -31.01 -10.93
N LEU A 360 38.92 -30.27 -11.25
CA LEU A 360 37.65 -30.83 -11.74
C LEU A 360 37.67 -30.88 -13.27
N ARG A 361 37.54 -32.10 -13.81
CA ARG A 361 37.49 -32.41 -15.24
C ARG A 361 36.18 -31.89 -15.85
N CYS A 362 36.30 -31.14 -16.94
CA CYS A 362 35.18 -30.83 -17.83
C CYS A 362 34.79 -32.08 -18.64
N HIS A 363 33.56 -32.57 -18.47
CA HIS A 363 32.93 -33.48 -19.43
C HIS A 363 32.15 -32.68 -20.47
N LYS A 364 32.54 -32.85 -21.73
CA LYS A 364 31.82 -32.38 -22.93
C LYS A 364 30.48 -33.13 -23.05
N PHE A 365 29.38 -32.40 -23.14
CA PHE A 365 28.08 -32.93 -23.56
C PHE A 365 27.86 -32.62 -25.05
N HIS A 366 27.69 -33.66 -25.86
CA HIS A 366 27.21 -33.57 -27.24
C HIS A 366 25.69 -33.81 -27.27
N PRO A 367 24.94 -33.18 -28.20
CA PRO A 367 23.51 -33.37 -28.32
C PRO A 367 23.19 -34.58 -29.21
N SER A 368 22.41 -35.54 -28.70
CA SER A 368 21.82 -36.60 -29.51
C SER A 368 20.41 -36.22 -29.95
N LYS A 369 20.24 -36.08 -31.26
CA LYS A 369 18.95 -36.15 -31.95
C LYS A 369 18.34 -37.54 -31.77
N GLN A 370 17.06 -37.64 -31.47
CA GLN A 370 16.25 -38.79 -31.86
C GLN A 370 14.89 -38.33 -32.40
N SER A 371 14.60 -38.86 -33.57
CA SER A 371 13.41 -38.75 -34.39
C SER A 371 12.35 -39.77 -33.98
N LEU A 372 11.08 -39.39 -34.22
CA LEU A 372 9.95 -40.19 -34.73
C LEU A 372 9.99 -41.72 -34.54
N ASN A 373 9.00 -42.21 -33.80
CA ASN A 373 7.93 -43.08 -34.33
C ASN A 373 6.62 -42.75 -33.63
#